data_AF-A0A2I0VFL7-F1
#
_entry.id   AF-A0A2I0VFL7-F1
#
_cell.length_a   1.000
_cell.length_b   1.000
_cell.length_c   1.000
_cell.angle_alpha   90.00
_cell.angle_beta   90.00
_cell.angle_gamma   90.00
#
_symmetry.space_group_name_H-M   'P 1'
#
loop_
_entity.id
_entity.type
_entity.pdbx_description
1 polymer ?
#
loop_
_entity_poly.entity_id
_entity_poly.type
_entity_poly.pdbx_seq_one_letter_code
_entity_poly.pdbx_strand_id
1 'polypeptide(L)'
;MSHSRKKIEDRGKNIIEETDAETVSIATIANTKQQVLNTSTPCAACKLLRRRCVLECPFFPYFSPNEPQKFAAIHKVFGASNVSKMLMEVPEALRADAANSLVYEANLRLQDPVYGCMGAIIVLQKKVQELETQLRAMKEELLKHSYGQSSVSSMPSSVAGASAVQWPPLLPEFLSSSSISMNSQWQNHN
;
A
#
# COMPACT_ATOMS: atom_id res chain seq x y z
N MET A 1 -19.04 -68.69 19.71
CA MET A 1 -19.69 -67.38 19.84
C MET A 1 -18.69 -66.46 20.54
N SER A 2 -17.52 -66.11 19.99
CA SER A 2 -17.24 -65.29 18.77
C SER A 2 -17.97 -63.95 18.90
N HIS A 3 -17.38 -62.81 19.33
CA HIS A 3 -16.08 -62.23 19.00
C HIS A 3 -15.44 -61.48 20.18
N SER A 4 -14.32 -62.02 20.69
CA SER A 4 -13.24 -61.22 21.24
C SER A 4 -12.29 -60.83 20.09
N ARG A 5 -11.60 -59.69 20.23
CA ARG A 5 -10.39 -59.26 19.49
C ARG A 5 -10.58 -58.80 18.03
N LYS A 6 -10.58 -57.47 17.88
CA LYS A 6 -10.04 -56.63 16.79
C LYS A 6 -10.84 -55.33 16.87
N LYS A 7 -10.33 -54.17 17.29
CA LYS A 7 -9.02 -53.60 17.01
C LYS A 7 -8.82 -52.40 17.96
N ILE A 8 -8.03 -52.60 19.01
CA ILE A 8 -7.32 -51.52 19.72
C ILE A 8 -5.94 -51.49 19.05
N GLU A 9 -5.82 -50.68 17.99
CA GLU A 9 -4.62 -50.26 17.25
C GLU A 9 -5.23 -49.39 16.14
N ASP A 10 -5.25 -48.06 16.21
CA ASP A 10 -4.06 -47.21 16.30
C ASP A 10 -4.43 -45.85 16.87
N ARG A 11 -3.87 -45.52 18.04
CA ARG A 11 -3.75 -44.13 18.49
C ARG A 11 -2.36 -43.65 18.07
N GLY A 12 -2.32 -42.89 16.98
CA GLY A 12 -1.21 -41.99 16.67
C GLY A 12 -0.37 -42.43 15.47
N LYS A 13 -0.59 -41.78 14.33
CA LYS A 13 0.35 -40.80 13.74
C LYS A 13 -0.18 -40.31 12.39
N ASN A 14 0.07 -39.03 12.13
CA ASN A 14 -0.22 -38.22 10.94
C ASN A 14 -1.64 -37.62 10.96
N ILE A 15 -1.89 -36.36 11.32
CA ILE A 15 -1.10 -35.13 11.12
C ILE A 15 -0.56 -35.12 9.68
N ILE A 16 -1.41 -34.80 8.71
CA ILE A 16 -1.34 -33.68 7.73
C ILE A 16 -2.51 -33.94 6.74
N GLU A 17 -3.20 -32.88 6.33
CA GLU A 17 -4.23 -32.79 5.25
C GLU A 17 -5.68 -33.16 5.62
N GLU A 18 -6.46 -32.17 6.07
CA GLU A 18 -7.82 -31.88 5.55
C GLU A 18 -8.42 -30.71 6.34
N THR A 19 -8.00 -29.49 5.99
CA THR A 19 -8.47 -28.22 6.60
C THR A 19 -9.03 -27.29 5.52
N ASP A 20 -10.00 -27.72 4.70
CA ASP A 20 -10.47 -26.88 3.58
C ASP A 20 -11.99 -26.83 3.37
N ALA A 21 -12.82 -27.52 4.18
CA ALA A 21 -14.27 -27.56 3.96
C ALA A 21 -15.08 -26.49 4.74
N GLU A 22 -14.61 -26.08 5.93
CA GLU A 22 -15.37 -25.13 6.78
C GLU A 22 -15.17 -23.66 6.35
N THR A 23 -14.03 -23.33 5.74
CA THR A 23 -13.70 -21.97 5.29
C THR A 23 -14.49 -21.54 4.05
N VAL A 24 -14.79 -22.49 3.15
CA VAL A 24 -15.61 -22.26 1.94
C VAL A 24 -17.06 -21.93 2.31
N SER A 25 -17.56 -22.50 3.41
CA SER A 25 -18.94 -22.30 3.88
C SER A 25 -19.17 -20.91 4.46
N ILE A 26 -18.21 -20.37 5.22
CA ILE A 26 -18.29 -19.00 5.77
C ILE A 26 -18.16 -17.95 4.65
N ALA A 27 -17.24 -18.16 3.70
CA ALA A 27 -17.09 -17.28 2.54
C ALA A 27 -18.35 -17.28 1.65
N THR A 28 -19.00 -18.44 1.47
CA THR A 28 -20.25 -18.56 0.70
C THR A 28 -21.43 -17.89 1.40
N ILE A 29 -21.54 -17.99 2.73
CA ILE A 29 -22.60 -17.32 3.50
C ILE A 29 -22.39 -15.80 3.55
N ALA A 30 -21.13 -15.33 3.65
CA ALA A 30 -20.80 -13.91 3.57
C ALA A 30 -21.09 -13.33 2.17
N ASN A 31 -20.74 -14.07 1.11
CA ASN A 31 -21.06 -13.73 -0.27
C ASN A 31 -22.58 -13.70 -0.49
N THR A 32 -23.32 -14.65 0.08
CA THR A 32 -24.80 -14.69 0.04
C THR A 32 -25.42 -13.52 0.82
N LYS A 33 -24.85 -13.10 1.95
CA LYS A 33 -25.31 -11.90 2.69
C LYS A 33 -25.08 -10.61 1.88
N GLN A 34 -23.96 -10.50 1.16
CA GLN A 34 -23.71 -9.38 0.23
C GLN A 34 -24.62 -9.45 -1.00
N GLN A 35 -24.94 -10.66 -1.47
CA GLN A 35 -25.82 -10.95 -2.61
C GLN A 35 -27.33 -11.00 -2.30
N VAL A 36 -27.77 -10.74 -1.06
CA VAL A 36 -29.20 -10.66 -0.71
C VAL A 36 -29.62 -9.25 -0.30
N LEU A 37 -28.70 -8.41 0.20
CA LEU A 37 -28.92 -6.97 0.45
C LEU A 37 -28.89 -6.10 -0.83
N ASN A 38 -28.33 -6.64 -1.89
CA ASN A 38 -28.18 -6.08 -3.25
C ASN A 38 -29.49 -5.84 -4.03
N THR A 39 -30.66 -6.25 -3.54
CA THR A 39 -31.94 -6.07 -4.27
C THR A 39 -32.83 -4.95 -3.74
N SER A 40 -32.62 -4.44 -2.51
CA SER A 40 -33.49 -3.40 -1.93
C SER A 40 -32.85 -2.01 -1.87
N THR A 41 -31.53 -1.91 -1.75
CA THR A 41 -30.84 -0.62 -1.58
C THR A 41 -29.87 -0.35 -2.74
N PRO A 42 -30.06 0.73 -3.52
CA PRO A 42 -29.15 1.06 -4.61
C PRO A 42 -27.77 1.45 -4.08
N CYS A 43 -26.70 1.09 -4.78
CA CYS A 43 -25.34 1.55 -4.45
C CYS A 43 -25.24 3.08 -4.54
N ALA A 44 -24.19 3.67 -3.96
CA ALA A 44 -23.99 5.12 -3.97
C ALA A 44 -24.02 5.72 -5.39
N ALA A 45 -23.45 5.00 -6.36
CA ALA A 45 -23.46 5.41 -7.76
C ALA A 45 -24.86 5.50 -8.35
N CYS A 46 -25.63 4.41 -8.25
CA CYS A 46 -26.98 4.35 -8.81
C CYS A 46 -27.93 5.30 -8.08
N LYS A 47 -27.74 5.51 -6.78
CA LYS A 47 -28.46 6.51 -5.98
C LYS A 47 -28.19 7.93 -6.49
N LEU A 48 -26.91 8.30 -6.70
CA LEU A 48 -26.54 9.63 -7.20
C LEU A 48 -27.02 9.86 -8.64
N LEU A 49 -26.88 8.84 -9.50
CA LEU A 49 -27.27 8.89 -10.92
C LEU A 49 -28.78 8.73 -11.14
N ARG A 50 -29.57 8.53 -10.08
CA ARG A 50 -31.03 8.33 -10.13
C ARG A 50 -31.46 7.21 -11.09
N ARG A 51 -30.73 6.10 -11.11
CA ARG A 51 -31.01 4.92 -11.95
C ARG A 51 -31.16 3.66 -11.11
N ARG A 52 -31.79 2.63 -11.69
CA ARG A 52 -31.94 1.32 -11.03
C ARG A 52 -30.57 0.65 -10.85
N CYS A 53 -30.32 0.10 -9.65
CA CYS A 53 -29.15 -0.75 -9.41
C CYS A 53 -29.52 -2.20 -9.77
N VAL A 54 -28.76 -2.79 -10.69
CA VAL A 54 -28.94 -4.20 -11.14
C VAL A 54 -27.92 -5.10 -10.47
N LEU A 55 -28.11 -6.42 -10.54
CA LEU A 55 -27.24 -7.42 -9.92
C LEU A 55 -25.77 -7.27 -10.37
N GLU A 56 -25.54 -7.06 -11.67
CA GLU A 56 -24.22 -6.86 -12.28
C GLU A 56 -23.85 -5.37 -12.39
N CYS A 57 -24.12 -4.59 -11.34
CA CYS A 57 -23.75 -3.17 -11.35
C CYS A 57 -22.22 -3.01 -11.17
N PRO A 58 -21.51 -2.38 -12.12
CA PRO A 58 -20.04 -2.25 -12.05
C PRO A 58 -19.54 -1.40 -10.88
N PHE A 59 -20.43 -0.65 -10.24
CA PHE A 59 -20.11 0.21 -9.10
C PHE A 59 -20.49 -0.40 -7.75
N PHE A 60 -21.35 -1.42 -7.71
CA PHE A 60 -21.90 -1.93 -6.47
C PHE A 60 -20.83 -2.48 -5.51
N PRO A 61 -19.84 -3.27 -5.96
CA PRO A 61 -18.82 -3.82 -5.06
C PRO A 61 -17.92 -2.77 -4.40
N TYR A 62 -17.78 -1.59 -5.02
CA TYR A 62 -16.78 -0.59 -4.62
C TYR A 62 -17.40 0.66 -3.97
N PHE A 63 -18.68 0.94 -4.22
CA PHE A 63 -19.35 2.17 -3.78
C PHE A 63 -20.60 1.88 -2.95
N SER A 64 -20.36 1.64 -1.65
CA SER A 64 -21.42 1.40 -0.66
C SER A 64 -22.39 2.59 -0.54
N PRO A 65 -23.70 2.36 -0.35
CA PRO A 65 -24.67 3.44 -0.12
C PRO A 65 -24.37 4.30 1.12
N ASN A 66 -23.59 3.78 2.07
CA ASN A 66 -23.19 4.49 3.29
C ASN A 66 -22.10 5.54 3.05
N GLU A 67 -21.43 5.49 1.90
CA GLU A 67 -20.31 6.38 1.57
C GLU A 67 -20.58 7.16 0.26
N PRO A 68 -21.68 7.94 0.18
CA PRO A 68 -22.07 8.62 -1.06
C PRO A 68 -21.03 9.65 -1.53
N GLN A 69 -20.24 10.18 -0.60
CA GLN A 69 -19.21 11.17 -0.87
C GLN A 69 -18.11 10.61 -1.80
N LYS A 70 -17.75 9.33 -1.64
CA LYS A 70 -16.73 8.67 -2.48
C LYS A 70 -17.13 8.72 -3.96
N PHE A 71 -18.36 8.30 -4.26
CA PHE A 71 -18.84 8.32 -5.63
C PHE A 71 -19.09 9.74 -6.15
N ALA A 72 -19.59 10.66 -5.30
CA ALA A 72 -19.78 12.05 -5.69
C ALA A 72 -18.47 12.72 -6.13
N ALA A 73 -17.36 12.46 -5.42
CA ALA A 73 -16.06 13.02 -5.75
C ALA A 73 -15.56 12.54 -7.12
N ILE A 74 -15.50 11.23 -7.34
CA ILE A 74 -15.03 10.67 -8.62
C ILE A 74 -15.96 11.00 -9.78
N HIS A 75 -17.27 11.10 -9.54
CA HIS A 75 -18.23 11.50 -10.56
C HIS A 75 -17.98 12.93 -11.02
N LYS A 76 -17.65 13.83 -10.09
CA LYS A 76 -17.37 15.24 -10.39
C LYS A 76 -16.06 15.42 -11.16
N VAL A 77 -15.03 14.62 -10.86
CA VAL A 77 -13.69 14.77 -11.47
C VAL A 77 -13.53 13.97 -12.76
N PHE A 78 -13.91 12.69 -12.74
CA PHE A 78 -13.68 11.77 -13.86
C PHE A 78 -14.95 11.51 -14.68
N GLY A 79 -16.12 11.59 -14.07
CA GLY A 79 -17.40 11.22 -14.68
C GLY A 79 -17.68 9.72 -14.60
N ALA A 80 -18.96 9.35 -14.45
CA ALA A 80 -19.35 7.95 -14.20
C ALA A 80 -18.91 7.00 -15.32
N SER A 81 -19.07 7.41 -16.58
CA SER A 81 -18.73 6.58 -17.74
C SER A 81 -17.23 6.27 -17.81
N ASN A 82 -16.38 7.25 -17.51
CA ASN A 82 -14.93 7.05 -17.51
C ASN A 82 -14.49 6.17 -16.35
N VAL A 83 -15.03 6.39 -15.14
CA VAL A 83 -14.78 5.51 -13.99
C VAL A 83 -15.17 4.07 -14.33
N SER A 84 -16.33 3.86 -14.94
CA SER A 84 -16.75 2.51 -15.35
C SER A 84 -15.75 1.86 -16.30
N LYS A 85 -15.26 2.60 -17.32
CA LYS A 85 -14.27 2.10 -18.28
C LYS A 85 -12.95 1.75 -17.58
N MET A 86 -12.39 2.68 -16.79
CA MET A 86 -11.13 2.47 -16.07
C MET A 86 -11.21 1.26 -15.13
N LEU A 87 -12.33 1.07 -14.41
CA LEU A 87 -12.50 -0.12 -13.56
C LEU A 87 -12.59 -1.41 -14.38
N MET A 88 -13.19 -1.40 -15.56
CA MET A 88 -13.28 -2.60 -16.40
C MET A 88 -11.95 -2.97 -17.08
N GLU A 89 -11.07 -2.00 -17.32
CA GLU A 89 -9.71 -2.21 -17.83
C GLU A 89 -8.77 -2.83 -16.78
N VAL A 90 -9.09 -2.69 -15.49
CA VAL A 90 -8.32 -3.26 -14.38
C VAL A 90 -8.78 -4.69 -14.08
N PRO A 91 -7.85 -5.64 -13.83
CA PRO A 91 -8.18 -6.99 -13.37
C PRO A 91 -9.05 -6.96 -12.11
N GLU A 92 -10.04 -7.85 -12.01
CA GLU A 92 -11.06 -7.80 -10.96
C GLU A 92 -10.47 -7.72 -9.54
N ALA A 93 -9.39 -8.46 -9.28
CA ALA A 93 -8.69 -8.48 -7.99
C ALA A 93 -8.15 -7.10 -7.55
N LEU A 94 -7.85 -6.20 -8.49
CA LEU A 94 -7.27 -4.89 -8.22
C LEU A 94 -8.29 -3.75 -8.33
N ARG A 95 -9.53 -4.02 -8.74
CA ARG A 95 -10.54 -2.98 -8.97
C ARG A 95 -10.92 -2.23 -7.69
N ALA A 96 -10.91 -2.91 -6.54
CA ALA A 96 -11.16 -2.26 -5.27
C ALA A 96 -10.08 -1.21 -4.95
N ASP A 97 -8.82 -1.54 -5.16
CA ASP A 97 -7.71 -0.62 -4.97
C ASP A 97 -7.73 0.51 -6.00
N ALA A 98 -8.02 0.20 -7.28
CA ALA A 98 -8.19 1.21 -8.31
C ALA A 98 -9.32 2.20 -7.96
N ALA A 99 -10.47 1.72 -7.47
CA ALA A 99 -11.56 2.58 -7.01
C ALA A 99 -11.13 3.49 -5.85
N ASN A 100 -10.36 2.96 -4.89
CA ASN A 100 -9.83 3.75 -3.77
C ASN A 100 -8.83 4.83 -4.25
N SER A 101 -7.94 4.50 -5.19
CA SER A 101 -7.01 5.46 -5.79
C SER A 101 -7.73 6.57 -6.54
N LEU A 102 -8.74 6.23 -7.35
CA LEU A 102 -9.58 7.23 -8.03
C LEU A 102 -10.29 8.15 -7.05
N VAL A 103 -10.81 7.62 -5.94
CA VAL A 103 -11.44 8.43 -4.88
C VAL A 103 -10.42 9.38 -4.25
N TYR A 104 -9.22 8.89 -3.93
CA TYR A 104 -8.14 9.71 -3.36
C TYR A 104 -7.76 10.86 -4.31
N GLU A 105 -7.49 10.55 -5.58
CA GLU A 105 -7.13 11.55 -6.59
C GLU A 105 -8.24 12.57 -6.83
N ALA A 106 -9.50 12.12 -6.90
CA ALA A 106 -10.64 13.00 -7.05
C ALA A 106 -10.76 13.98 -5.88
N ASN A 107 -10.60 13.50 -4.64
CA ASN A 107 -10.64 14.35 -3.47
C ASN A 107 -9.54 15.41 -3.49
N LEU A 108 -8.31 15.05 -3.87
CA LEU A 108 -7.22 16.02 -4.00
C LEU A 108 -7.51 17.04 -5.10
N ARG A 109 -8.04 16.62 -6.25
CA ARG A 109 -8.41 17.54 -7.34
C ARG A 109 -9.55 18.48 -6.95
N LEU A 110 -10.45 18.06 -6.07
CA LEU A 110 -11.52 18.91 -5.55
C LEU A 110 -11.03 19.92 -4.52
N GLN A 111 -10.01 19.56 -3.72
CA GLN A 111 -9.37 20.46 -2.75
C GLN A 111 -8.41 21.44 -3.43
N ASP A 112 -7.67 20.96 -4.43
CA ASP A 112 -6.75 21.74 -5.25
C ASP A 112 -7.10 21.54 -6.74
N PRO A 113 -7.92 22.45 -7.31
CA PRO A 113 -8.30 22.39 -8.72
C PRO A 113 -7.14 22.58 -9.71
N VAL A 114 -6.01 23.14 -9.25
CA VAL A 114 -4.86 23.44 -10.10
C VAL A 114 -3.94 22.23 -10.15
N TYR A 115 -3.41 21.80 -9.01
CA TYR A 115 -2.39 20.74 -8.95
C TYR A 115 -2.92 19.38 -8.49
N GLY A 116 -4.01 19.31 -7.73
CA GLY A 116 -4.58 18.04 -7.23
C GLY A 116 -3.53 17.13 -6.58
N CYS A 117 -3.44 15.88 -7.03
CA CYS A 117 -2.43 14.93 -6.54
C CYS A 117 -0.99 15.31 -6.89
N MET A 118 -0.75 16.07 -7.95
CA MET A 118 0.59 16.55 -8.31
C MET A 118 1.16 17.48 -7.23
N GLY A 119 0.31 18.29 -6.58
CA GLY A 119 0.73 19.14 -5.48
C GLY A 119 1.30 18.32 -4.31
N ALA A 120 0.63 17.22 -3.95
CA ALA A 120 1.11 16.30 -2.94
C ALA A 120 2.46 15.65 -3.33
N ILE A 121 2.60 15.25 -4.60
CA ILE A 121 3.86 14.69 -5.13
C ILE A 121 5.01 15.70 -4.98
N ILE A 122 4.80 16.96 -5.38
CA ILE A 122 5.83 18.01 -5.31
C ILE A 122 6.25 18.26 -3.85
N VAL A 123 5.30 18.33 -2.92
CA VAL A 123 5.59 18.52 -1.49
C VAL A 123 6.42 17.36 -0.94
N LEU A 124 6.04 16.12 -1.27
CA LEU A 124 6.77 14.93 -0.83
C LEU A 124 8.18 14.88 -1.42
N GLN A 125 8.34 15.19 -2.71
CA GLN A 125 9.66 15.25 -3.36
C GLN A 125 10.57 16.28 -2.70
N LYS A 126 10.07 17.49 -2.40
CA LYS A 126 10.82 18.51 -1.66
C LYS A 126 11.22 18.00 -0.28
N LYS A 127 10.33 17.28 0.41
CA LYS A 127 10.63 16.76 1.74
C LYS A 127 11.70 15.67 1.72
N VAL A 128 11.67 14.79 0.72
CA VAL A 128 12.73 13.79 0.51
C VAL A 128 14.07 14.50 0.31
N GLN A 129 14.13 15.50 -0.57
CA GLN A 129 15.37 16.26 -0.82
C GLN A 129 15.90 16.98 0.42
N GLU A 130 15.01 17.60 1.20
CA GLU A 130 15.37 18.26 2.47
C GLU A 130 15.99 17.25 3.46
N LEU A 131 15.34 16.10 3.65
CA LEU A 131 15.79 15.05 4.56
C LEU A 131 17.11 14.43 4.11
N GLU A 132 17.29 14.19 2.81
CA GLU A 132 18.56 13.71 2.24
C GLU A 132 19.70 14.70 2.47
N THR A 133 19.41 16.00 2.35
CA THR A 133 20.38 17.08 2.60
C THR A 133 20.79 17.13 4.08
N GLN A 134 19.81 17.04 4.98
CA GLN A 134 20.05 16.98 6.43
C GLN A 134 20.88 15.75 6.82
N LEU A 135 20.55 14.58 6.25
CA LEU A 135 21.31 13.35 6.47
C LEU A 135 22.77 13.51 6.01
N ARG A 136 22.99 14.12 4.85
CA ARG A 136 24.34 14.35 4.32
C ARG A 136 25.15 15.29 5.22
N ALA A 137 24.54 16.40 5.64
CA ALA A 137 25.18 17.37 6.53
C ALA A 137 25.59 16.71 7.87
N MET A 138 24.69 15.96 8.51
CA MET A 138 25.01 15.24 9.76
C MET A 138 26.11 14.19 9.57
N LYS A 139 26.11 13.45 8.45
CA LYS A 139 27.18 12.49 8.15
C LYS A 139 28.53 13.19 7.99
N GLU A 140 28.57 14.33 7.31
CA GLU A 140 29.79 15.14 7.18
C GLU A 140 30.26 15.69 8.54
N GLU A 141 29.35 16.14 9.39
CA GLU A 141 29.66 16.57 10.76
C GLU A 141 30.25 15.42 11.59
N LEU A 142 29.67 14.23 11.56
CA LEU A 142 30.19 13.06 12.29
C LEU A 142 31.61 12.70 11.83
N LEU A 143 31.86 12.70 10.52
CA LEU A 143 33.20 12.45 9.99
C LEU A 143 34.20 13.48 10.51
N LYS A 144 33.87 14.78 10.45
CA LYS A 144 34.73 15.86 10.99
C LYS A 144 35.06 15.64 12.47
N HIS A 145 34.09 15.26 13.30
CA HIS A 145 34.33 15.01 14.72
C HIS A 145 35.18 13.76 14.96
N SER A 146 34.98 12.68 14.19
CA SER A 146 35.80 11.46 14.29
C SER A 146 37.27 11.67 13.92
N TYR A 147 37.56 12.53 12.94
CA TYR A 147 38.93 12.88 12.56
C TYR A 147 39.56 13.94 13.49
N GLY A 148 38.75 14.81 14.11
CA GLY A 148 39.22 15.83 15.06
C GLY A 148 39.67 15.27 16.42
N GLN A 149 39.05 14.18 16.90
CA GLN A 149 39.44 13.52 18.16
C GLN A 149 40.78 12.77 18.11
N SER A 150 41.40 12.60 16.93
CA SER A 150 42.70 11.94 16.79
C SER A 150 43.91 12.85 17.05
N SER A 151 43.72 14.14 17.33
CA SER A 151 44.82 15.14 17.37
C SER A 151 45.12 15.78 18.74
N VAL A 152 44.47 15.35 19.84
CA VAL A 152 44.85 15.76 21.21
C VAL A 152 44.99 14.54 22.11
N SER A 153 46.10 13.83 21.97
CA SER A 153 46.80 13.15 23.08
C SER A 153 48.18 12.67 22.62
N SER A 154 49.15 13.57 22.72
CA SER A 154 50.56 13.20 22.80
C SER A 154 50.86 12.54 24.16
N MET A 155 50.78 11.19 24.17
CA MET A 155 51.68 10.18 24.79
C MET A 155 51.91 10.14 26.34
N PRO A 156 52.49 9.05 26.90
CA PRO A 156 52.20 7.61 26.74
C PRO A 156 52.20 6.82 28.08
N SER A 157 51.63 5.60 28.13
CA SER A 157 52.25 4.43 28.79
C SER A 157 51.36 3.18 28.74
N SER A 158 52.02 2.06 28.45
CA SER A 158 51.60 0.65 28.51
C SER A 158 50.33 0.33 29.27
N VAL A 159 49.41 -0.42 28.64
CA VAL A 159 49.27 -1.87 28.85
C VAL A 159 48.43 -2.49 27.72
N ALA A 160 48.73 -3.75 27.44
CA ALA A 160 48.15 -4.58 26.39
C ALA A 160 46.63 -4.73 26.48
N GLY A 161 45.98 -4.83 25.32
CA GLY A 161 44.56 -5.16 25.19
C GLY A 161 44.02 -4.84 23.80
N ALA A 162 44.52 -5.51 22.76
CA ALA A 162 43.98 -5.39 21.42
C ALA A 162 42.57 -6.01 21.36
N SER A 163 41.54 -5.18 21.54
CA SER A 163 40.20 -5.47 21.03
C SER A 163 39.94 -4.52 19.87
N ALA A 164 40.26 -4.99 18.67
CA ALA A 164 39.87 -4.34 17.44
C ALA A 164 38.34 -4.42 17.35
N VAL A 165 37.65 -3.37 17.82
CA VAL A 165 36.29 -3.10 17.37
C VAL A 165 36.43 -2.50 15.98
N GLN A 166 36.65 -3.38 15.01
CA GLN A 166 36.55 -3.06 13.62
C GLN A 166 35.07 -2.82 13.33
N TRP A 167 34.67 -1.54 13.30
CA TRP A 167 33.38 -1.16 12.75
C TRP A 167 33.29 -1.74 11.35
N PRO A 168 32.21 -2.48 11.02
CA PRO A 168 32.01 -2.94 9.66
C PRO A 168 31.95 -1.72 8.73
N PRO A 169 32.57 -1.77 7.54
CA PRO A 169 32.40 -0.74 6.54
C PRO A 169 30.92 -0.64 6.20
N LEU A 170 30.27 0.44 6.65
CA LEU A 170 28.94 0.78 6.19
C LEU A 170 29.07 1.29 4.76
N LEU A 171 28.89 0.34 3.82
CA LEU A 171 28.37 0.42 2.44
C LEU A 171 29.26 -0.34 1.44
N PRO A 172 28.69 -1.33 0.74
CA PRO A 172 28.83 -1.46 -0.70
C PRO A 172 27.72 -0.65 -1.38
N GLU A 173 28.15 0.30 -2.21
CA GLU A 173 27.51 0.85 -3.40
C GLU A 173 26.12 0.27 -3.79
N PHE A 174 25.04 0.80 -3.22
CA PHE A 174 23.70 0.63 -3.81
C PHE A 174 22.93 1.95 -3.85
N LEU A 175 23.56 2.97 -4.43
CA LEU A 175 22.86 4.08 -5.08
C LEU A 175 23.70 4.54 -6.30
N SER A 176 24.13 3.60 -7.13
CA SER A 176 24.35 3.89 -8.54
C SER A 176 23.16 3.34 -9.31
N SER A 177 22.52 4.21 -10.09
CA SER A 177 21.45 3.93 -11.04
C SER A 177 20.06 3.68 -10.45
N SER A 178 19.46 4.74 -9.96
CA SER A 178 18.20 5.21 -10.54
C SER A 178 18.09 6.70 -10.25
N SER A 179 18.76 7.51 -11.08
CA SER A 179 18.20 8.81 -11.36
C SER A 179 16.78 8.53 -11.83
N ILE A 180 15.78 8.84 -11.02
CA ILE A 180 14.49 9.22 -11.59
C ILE A 180 14.79 10.54 -12.27
N SER A 181 15.34 10.45 -13.48
CA SER A 181 15.27 11.49 -14.48
C SER A 181 13.79 11.53 -14.89
N MET A 182 12.96 12.08 -14.01
CA MET A 182 11.68 12.62 -14.43
C MET A 182 11.98 13.98 -15.03
N ASN A 183 12.47 13.89 -16.27
CA ASN A 183 12.19 14.76 -17.39
C ASN A 183 11.57 16.12 -16.99
N SER A 184 12.37 17.17 -17.07
CA SER A 184 12.00 18.58 -16.97
C SER A 184 11.03 19.06 -18.07
N GLN A 185 10.21 18.17 -18.65
CA GLN A 185 9.37 18.39 -19.82
C GLN A 185 7.94 18.83 -19.48
N TRP A 186 7.70 19.36 -18.27
CA TRP A 186 6.41 19.98 -17.91
C TRP A 186 6.52 21.45 -17.47
N GLN A 187 7.69 22.08 -17.57
CA GLN A 187 7.85 23.50 -17.25
C GLN A 187 7.75 24.48 -18.44
N ASN A 188 7.54 24.00 -19.67
CA ASN A 188 7.45 24.87 -20.85
C ASN A 188 6.19 24.60 -21.67
N HIS A 189 5.02 25.03 -21.18
CA HIS A 189 3.89 25.39 -22.04
C HIS A 189 2.99 26.38 -21.29
N ASN A 190 3.24 27.66 -21.56
CA ASN A 190 2.35 28.79 -21.27
C ASN A 190 2.07 29.48 -22.61
#